data_AF-A0A4R4ZT38-F1
#
_entry.id   AF-A0A4R4ZT38-F1
#
_cell.length_a   1.000
_cell.length_b   1.000
_cell.length_c   1.000
_cell.angle_alpha   90.00
_cell.angle_beta   90.00
_cell.angle_gamma   90.00
#
_symmetry.space_group_name_H-M   'P 1'
#
loop_
_entity.id
_entity.type
_entity.pdbx_description
1 polymer ?
#
loop_
_entity_poly.entity_id
_entity_poly.type
_entity_poly.pdbx_seq_one_letter_code
_entity_poly.pdbx_strand_id
1 'polypeptide(L)'
;MRSRMHVTEARLQEGLVMENSDQGPIHTPRYLQVIATADDLSRQMGHPHAGTEHLFLALLRDKYAIPTQILSTKVDLDDLDAEIVALMTSTEYLRSSDDEPGDEEAGR
;
A
#
# COMPACT_ATOMS: atom_id res chain seq x y z
N MET A 1 23.33 -65.08 -23.67
CA MET A 1 22.15 -65.20 -22.76
C MET A 1 21.28 -63.98 -22.97
N ARG A 2 20.01 -64.18 -23.36
CA ARG A 2 18.95 -63.15 -23.38
C ARG A 2 18.32 -63.09 -21.98
N SER A 3 18.03 -61.89 -21.45
CA SER A 3 16.84 -61.58 -20.62
C SER A 3 16.90 -60.10 -20.23
N ARG A 4 16.09 -59.21 -20.82
CA ARG A 4 14.75 -58.76 -20.40
C ARG A 4 14.70 -58.00 -19.06
N MET A 5 14.57 -56.68 -19.22
CA MET A 5 13.47 -55.84 -18.73
C MET A 5 13.34 -55.61 -17.22
N HIS A 6 13.63 -54.38 -16.77
CA HIS A 6 12.74 -53.61 -15.91
C HIS A 6 12.86 -52.11 -16.24
N VAL A 7 11.77 -51.57 -16.78
CA VAL A 7 11.45 -50.14 -16.82
C VAL A 7 10.92 -49.78 -15.43
N THR A 8 11.52 -48.80 -14.76
CA THR A 8 11.05 -48.04 -13.56
C THR A 8 12.28 -47.27 -13.05
N GLU A 9 12.37 -45.96 -12.86
CA GLU A 9 11.43 -44.86 -12.74
C GLU A 9 12.18 -43.59 -13.20
N ALA A 10 11.50 -42.73 -13.96
CA ALA A 10 11.83 -41.32 -13.97
C ALA A 10 11.51 -40.76 -12.58
N ARG A 11 12.45 -40.82 -11.64
CA ARG A 11 12.35 -40.06 -10.39
C ARG A 11 12.80 -38.64 -10.70
N LEU A 12 11.84 -37.86 -11.22
CA LEU A 12 11.89 -36.40 -11.18
C LEU A 12 12.34 -36.01 -9.77
N GLN A 13 13.48 -35.34 -9.67
CA GLN A 13 13.93 -34.71 -8.44
C GLN A 13 12.90 -33.66 -8.04
N GLU A 14 11.98 -34.12 -7.19
CA GLU A 14 11.51 -33.47 -5.98
C GLU A 14 11.47 -31.95 -6.10
N GLY A 15 10.27 -31.47 -6.46
CA GLY A 15 9.87 -30.13 -6.10
C GLY A 15 10.01 -29.94 -4.61
N LEU A 16 10.87 -29.00 -4.23
CA LEU A 16 10.56 -28.07 -3.17
C LEU A 16 10.80 -26.69 -3.78
N VAL A 17 9.73 -26.21 -4.41
CA VAL A 17 9.60 -24.81 -4.79
C VAL A 17 9.97 -24.01 -3.55
N MET A 18 10.98 -23.14 -3.66
CA MET A 18 11.31 -22.19 -2.60
C MET A 18 10.01 -21.47 -2.25
N GLU A 19 9.46 -21.78 -1.07
CA GLU A 19 8.33 -21.06 -0.53
C GLU A 19 8.85 -19.66 -0.22
N ASN A 20 8.66 -18.73 -1.16
CA ASN A 20 8.94 -17.31 -0.97
C ASN A 20 7.94 -16.77 0.04
N SER A 21 8.11 -17.14 1.31
CA SER A 21 7.39 -16.60 2.46
C SER A 21 7.81 -15.18 2.82
N ASP A 22 8.78 -14.61 2.08
CA ASP A 22 9.29 -13.25 2.26
C ASP A 22 8.68 -12.22 1.29
N GLN A 23 7.81 -12.66 0.36
CA GLN A 23 7.06 -11.72 -0.46
C GLN A 23 5.73 -11.45 0.23
N GLY A 24 5.59 -10.23 0.75
CA GLY A 24 4.34 -9.73 1.31
C GLY A 24 3.15 -9.87 0.34
N PRO A 25 1.95 -9.49 0.77
CA PRO A 25 0.76 -9.67 -0.06
C PRO A 25 0.94 -9.01 -1.43
N ILE A 26 0.54 -9.73 -2.48
CA ILE A 26 0.54 -9.17 -3.84
C ILE A 26 -0.44 -7.99 -3.87
N HIS A 27 0.08 -6.82 -4.22
CA HIS A 27 -0.72 -5.61 -4.33
C HIS A 27 -1.44 -5.56 -5.68
N THR A 28 -2.72 -5.20 -5.65
CA THR A 28 -3.49 -4.99 -6.89
C THR A 28 -3.08 -3.68 -7.58
N PRO A 29 -3.26 -3.53 -8.90
CA PRO A 29 -3.00 -2.26 -9.59
C PRO A 29 -3.76 -1.07 -8.96
N ARG A 30 -4.99 -1.32 -8.49
CA ARG A 30 -5.82 -0.34 -7.80
C ARG A 30 -5.21 0.09 -6.46
N TYR A 31 -4.69 -0.84 -5.68
CA TYR A 31 -3.97 -0.52 -4.44
C TYR A 31 -2.79 0.41 -4.73
N LEU A 32 -1.96 0.08 -5.73
CA LEU A 32 -0.82 0.89 -6.11
C LEU A 32 -1.22 2.29 -6.60
N GLN A 33 -2.35 2.40 -7.30
CA GLN A 33 -2.91 3.71 -7.68
C GLN A 33 -3.29 4.56 -6.46
N VAL A 34 -3.89 3.96 -5.43
CA VAL A 34 -4.24 4.69 -4.20
C VAL A 34 -2.98 5.18 -3.48
N ILE A 35 -1.92 4.36 -3.41
CA ILE A 35 -0.62 4.78 -2.84
C ILE A 35 -0.01 5.94 -3.65
N ALA A 36 0.05 5.81 -4.98
CA ALA A 36 0.60 6.86 -5.83
C ALA A 36 -0.21 8.16 -5.72
N THR A 37 -1.54 8.06 -5.62
CA THR A 37 -2.41 9.22 -5.41
C THR A 37 -2.14 9.88 -4.05
N ALA A 38 -1.91 9.09 -2.99
CA ALA A 38 -1.56 9.63 -1.67
C ALA A 38 -0.24 10.42 -1.71
N ASP A 39 0.78 9.91 -2.41
CA ASP A 39 2.05 10.61 -2.61
C ASP A 39 1.88 11.91 -3.41
N ASP A 40 1.04 11.90 -4.44
CA ASP A 40 0.78 13.10 -5.22
C ASP A 40 0.01 14.16 -4.40
N LEU A 41 -0.91 13.74 -3.53
CA LEU A 41 -1.63 14.63 -2.63
C LEU A 41 -0.70 15.31 -1.62
N SER A 42 0.24 14.56 -1.01
CA SER A 42 1.19 15.15 -0.04
C SER A 42 2.06 16.21 -0.70
N ARG A 43 2.57 15.92 -1.91
CA ARG A 43 3.35 16.87 -2.72
C ARG A 43 2.54 18.11 -3.08
N GLN A 44 1.29 17.94 -3.50
CA GLN A 44 0.40 19.06 -3.86
C GLN A 44 0.10 19.97 -2.67
N MET A 45 0.00 19.40 -1.47
CA MET A 45 -0.22 20.14 -0.22
C MET A 45 1.08 20.71 0.38
N GLY A 46 2.24 20.36 -0.17
CA GLY A 46 3.54 20.80 0.34
C GLY A 46 3.98 20.06 1.60
N HIS A 47 3.40 18.89 1.89
CA HIS A 47 3.79 18.05 3.02
C HIS A 47 5.00 17.19 2.66
N PRO A 48 5.99 17.05 3.56
CA PRO A 48 7.23 16.33 3.28
C PRO A 48 7.03 14.81 3.12
N HIS A 49 5.95 14.27 3.67
CA HIS A 49 5.68 12.83 3.69
C HIS A 49 4.20 12.52 3.45
N ALA A 50 3.91 11.35 2.88
CA ALA A 50 2.54 10.84 2.74
C ALA A 50 2.12 10.08 4.02
N GLY A 51 1.30 10.74 4.85
CA GLY A 51 0.64 10.15 6.02
C GLY A 51 -0.64 9.36 5.71
N THR A 52 -1.27 8.82 6.75
CA THR A 52 -2.54 8.06 6.66
C THR A 52 -3.70 8.93 6.19
N GLU A 53 -3.65 10.24 6.40
CA GLU A 53 -4.66 11.19 5.94
C GLU A 53 -4.63 11.34 4.41
N HIS A 54 -3.43 11.38 3.82
CA HIS A 54 -3.26 11.38 2.36
C HIS A 54 -3.76 10.07 1.76
N LEU A 55 -3.45 8.95 2.42
CA LEU A 55 -3.93 7.64 2.00
C LEU A 55 -5.45 7.53 2.07
N PHE A 56 -6.04 8.04 3.16
CA PHE A 56 -7.48 8.04 3.35
C PHE A 56 -8.16 8.95 2.33
N LEU A 57 -7.62 10.14 2.07
CA LEU A 57 -8.12 11.06 1.04
C LEU A 57 -8.02 10.46 -0.37
N ALA A 58 -6.92 9.78 -0.70
CA ALA A 58 -6.78 9.04 -1.95
C ALA A 58 -7.83 7.93 -2.09
N LEU A 59 -8.07 7.17 -1.02
CA LEU A 59 -9.09 6.12 -0.99
C LEU A 59 -10.51 6.71 -1.13
N LEU A 60 -10.80 7.81 -0.44
CA LEU A 60 -12.07 8.53 -0.49
C LEU A 60 -12.37 9.09 -1.90
N ARG A 61 -11.33 9.53 -2.62
CA ARG A 61 -11.43 10.04 -4.00
C ARG A 61 -11.60 8.92 -5.03
N ASP A 62 -11.23 7.68 -4.70
CA ASP A 62 -11.64 6.51 -5.46
C ASP A 62 -13.10 6.14 -5.13
N LYS A 63 -14.04 6.76 -5.87
CA LYS A 63 -15.49 6.61 -5.67
C LYS A 63 -16.00 5.17 -5.84
N TYR A 64 -15.22 4.30 -6.50
CA TYR A 64 -15.60 2.90 -6.68
C TYR A 64 -15.01 1.99 -5.59
N ALA A 65 -14.22 2.52 -4.65
CA ALA A 65 -13.60 1.68 -3.62
C ALA A 65 -14.67 1.20 -2.65
N ILE A 66 -14.58 -0.06 -2.20
CA ILE A 66 -15.59 -0.62 -1.28
C ILE A 66 -15.74 0.26 -0.01
N PRO A 67 -14.65 0.73 0.64
CA PRO A 67 -14.77 1.63 1.80
C PRO A 67 -15.52 2.92 1.46
N THR A 68 -15.23 3.53 0.32
CA THR A 68 -15.86 4.77 -0.16
C THR A 68 -17.34 4.57 -0.48
N GLN A 69 -17.70 3.43 -1.10
CA GLN A 69 -19.10 3.06 -1.34
C GLN A 69 -19.87 2.80 -0.04
N ILE A 70 -19.22 2.32 1.02
CA ILE A 70 -19.84 2.18 2.34
C ILE A 70 -20.01 3.57 2.98
N LEU A 71 -18.97 4.41 2.95
CA LEU A 71 -19.00 5.76 3.53
C LEU A 71 -20.07 6.64 2.88
N SER A 72 -20.30 6.52 1.57
CA SER A 72 -21.33 7.31 0.86
C SER A 72 -22.76 7.02 1.33
N THR A 73 -22.98 5.91 2.06
CA THR A 73 -24.26 5.60 2.69
C THR A 73 -24.42 6.20 4.09
N LYS A 74 -23.35 6.79 4.64
CA LYS A 74 -23.28 7.26 6.03
C LYS A 74 -23.06 8.75 6.12
N VAL A 75 -22.30 9.32 5.19
CA VAL A 75 -21.89 10.72 5.18
C VAL A 75 -21.91 11.27 3.76
N ASP A 76 -21.99 12.59 3.63
CA ASP A 76 -21.69 13.25 2.37
C ASP A 76 -20.17 13.17 2.12
N LEU A 77 -19.79 12.61 0.97
CA LEU A 77 -18.37 12.38 0.67
C LEU A 77 -17.62 13.68 0.35
N ASP A 78 -18.32 14.70 -0.15
CA ASP A 78 -17.71 15.96 -0.52
C ASP A 78 -17.49 16.82 0.74
N ASP A 79 -18.42 16.78 1.69
CA ASP A 79 -18.22 17.36 3.02
C ASP A 79 -17.05 16.70 3.76
N LEU A 80 -16.97 15.36 3.71
CA LEU A 80 -15.86 14.62 4.33
C LEU A 80 -14.51 14.94 3.68
N ASP A 81 -14.43 15.04 2.34
CA ASP A 81 -13.21 15.44 1.63
C ASP A 81 -12.76 16.85 2.08
N ALA A 82 -13.71 17.80 2.13
CA ALA A 82 -13.44 19.16 2.57
C ALA A 82 -12.97 19.23 4.03
N GLU A 83 -13.56 18.44 4.94
CA GLU A 83 -13.17 18.38 6.34
C GLU A 83 -11.74 17.85 6.51
N ILE A 84 -11.38 16.75 5.83
CA ILE A 84 -10.02 16.20 5.85
C ILE A 84 -9.02 17.24 5.34
N VAL A 85 -9.29 17.88 4.20
CA VAL A 85 -8.41 18.90 3.62
C VAL A 85 -8.24 20.10 4.55
N ALA A 86 -9.33 20.54 5.20
CA ALA A 86 -9.28 21.64 6.15
C ALA A 86 -8.41 21.30 7.38
N LEU A 87 -8.53 20.08 7.92
CA LEU A 87 -7.71 19.60 9.02
C LEU A 87 -6.22 19.55 8.64
N MET A 88 -5.90 19.06 7.44
CA MET A 88 -4.52 18.98 6.96
C MET A 88 -3.88 20.35 6.70
N THR A 89 -4.69 21.37 6.42
CA THR A 89 -4.23 22.76 6.25
C THR A 89 -4.08 23.50 7.60
N SER A 90 -4.56 22.92 8.70
CA SER A 90 -4.47 23.52 10.04
C SER A 90 -3.04 23.52 10.55
N THR A 91 -2.66 24.59 11.25
CA THR A 91 -1.32 24.79 11.84
C THR A 91 -0.91 23.68 12.83
N GLU A 92 -1.86 22.90 13.35
CA GLU A 92 -1.57 21.75 14.21
C GLU A 92 -1.05 20.53 13.43
N TYR A 93 -1.49 20.31 12.19
CA TYR A 93 -1.04 19.20 11.34
C TYR A 93 0.44 19.33 10.96
N LEU A 94 0.86 20.56 10.63
CA LEU A 94 2.26 20.88 10.30
C LEU A 94 3.22 20.71 11.48
N ARG A 95 2.72 20.69 12.73
CA ARG A 95 3.55 20.54 13.94
C ARG A 95 3.69 19.10 14.41
N SER A 96 2.78 18.22 14.03
CA SER A 96 2.84 16.79 14.37
C SER A 96 3.62 15.95 13.35
N SER A 97 3.92 16.52 12.17
CA SER A 97 4.74 15.87 11.13
C SER A 97 6.25 16.00 11.33
N ASP A 98 6.69 16.66 12.42
CA ASP A 98 8.09 16.80 12.82
C ASP A 98 8.61 15.60 13.66
N ASP A 99 7.92 14.44 13.65
CA ASP A 99 8.42 13.23 14.31
C ASP A 99 9.56 12.57 13.48
N GLU A 100 10.77 12.97 13.90
CA GLU A 100 12.11 12.38 13.78
C GLU A 100 12.76 12.28 12.38
N PRO A 101 13.90 12.96 12.14
CA PRO A 101 14.77 12.63 11.02
C PRO A 101 15.25 11.19 11.21
N GLY A 102 14.85 10.29 10.33
CA GLY A 102 15.31 8.90 10.36
C GLY A 102 16.83 8.84 10.30
N ASP A 103 17.46 8.61 11.45
CA ASP A 103 18.81 8.07 11.66
C ASP A 103 19.85 8.34 10.54
N GLU A 104 20.02 9.59 10.09
CA GLU A 104 21.20 10.02 9.34
C GLU A 104 22.34 10.43 10.30
N GLU A 105 22.61 9.66 11.36
CA GLU A 105 23.88 9.76 12.09
C GLU A 105 24.29 8.47 12.82
N ALA A 106 24.72 7.47 12.05
CA ALA A 106 25.85 6.60 12.40
C ALA A 106 26.50 6.16 11.08
N GLY A 107 27.40 6.91 10.45
CA GLY A 107 28.53 7.60 11.05
C GLY A 107 29.72 6.64 11.22
N ARG A 108 30.40 6.35 10.09
CA ARG A 108 31.77 5.82 9.96
C ARG A 108 32.00 4.30 10.06
#